data_AF-A0A3S0RJE3-F1
#
_entry.id   AF-A0A3S0RJE3-F1
#
_cell.length_a   1.000
_cell.length_b   1.000
_cell.length_c   1.000
_cell.angle_alpha   90.00
_cell.angle_beta   90.00
_cell.angle_gamma   90.00
#
_symmetry.space_group_name_H-M   'P 1'
#
loop_
_entity.id
_entity.type
_entity.pdbx_description
1 polymer ?
#
loop_
_entity_poly.entity_id
_entity_poly.type
_entity_poly.pdbx_seq_one_letter_code
_entity_poly.pdbx_strand_id
1 'polypeptide(L)'
;MKEVEVPRMDMINAEGVIAVGHAGHVYLVQLASGERLWTVALATLEGASGCEGQPVTVGIVGEIILAGSMGHVFAIRLKSGELLWHKEQRFRGSGETNFAFVTPTKD
;
A
#
# COMPACT_ATOMS: atom_id res chain seq x y z
N MET A 1 -23.04 -8.73 -38.67
CA MET A 1 -22.49 -8.48 -37.32
C MET A 1 -20.99 -8.67 -37.43
N LYS A 2 -20.18 -7.64 -37.19
CA LYS A 2 -18.72 -7.78 -37.20
C LYS A 2 -18.30 -8.42 -35.88
N GLU A 3 -17.56 -9.51 -35.99
CA GLU A 3 -16.88 -10.18 -34.89
C GLU A 3 -15.93 -9.17 -34.25
N VAL A 4 -16.14 -8.86 -32.98
CA VAL A 4 -15.22 -8.01 -32.21
C VAL A 4 -14.04 -8.91 -31.84
N GLU A 5 -12.93 -8.70 -32.52
CA GLU A 5 -11.67 -9.35 -32.18
C GLU A 5 -11.22 -8.81 -30.81
N VAL A 6 -11.40 -9.61 -29.76
CA VAL A 6 -10.81 -9.32 -28.44
C VAL A 6 -9.30 -9.50 -28.62
N PRO A 7 -8.47 -8.45 -28.47
CA PRO A 7 -7.04 -8.61 -28.65
C PRO A 7 -6.56 -9.65 -27.63
N ARG A 8 -5.99 -10.76 -28.12
CA ARG A 8 -5.23 -11.66 -27.25
C ARG A 8 -4.05 -10.86 -26.76
N MET A 9 -4.13 -10.47 -25.49
CA MET A 9 -3.08 -9.77 -24.77
C MET A 9 -1.84 -10.65 -24.70
N ASP A 10 -0.95 -10.49 -25.67
CA ASP A 10 0.48 -10.80 -25.54
C ASP A 10 1.19 -9.77 -24.62
N MET A 11 0.48 -9.20 -23.64
CA MET A 11 0.93 -8.11 -22.76
C MET A 11 1.62 -8.66 -21.51
N ILE A 12 2.85 -9.12 -21.65
CA ILE A 12 3.83 -9.20 -20.54
C ILE A 12 4.31 -7.78 -20.14
N ASN A 13 3.44 -6.77 -20.24
CA ASN A 13 3.67 -5.38 -19.81
C ASN A 13 2.50 -4.81 -18.96
N ALA A 14 1.61 -5.68 -18.45
CA ALA A 14 0.36 -5.33 -17.74
C ALA A 14 0.33 -5.79 -16.26
N GLU A 15 1.47 -5.76 -15.57
CA GLU A 15 1.59 -6.23 -14.17
C GLU A 15 1.13 -5.15 -13.18
N GLY A 16 -0.18 -4.92 -13.11
CA GLY A 16 -0.76 -4.12 -12.05
C GLY A 16 -0.52 -4.76 -10.67
N VAL A 17 -0.51 -3.94 -9.62
CA VAL A 17 -0.40 -4.40 -8.23
C VAL A 17 -1.47 -3.73 -7.36
N ILE A 18 -1.81 -4.39 -6.25
CA ILE A 18 -2.73 -3.90 -5.24
C ILE A 18 -1.97 -3.83 -3.92
N ALA A 19 -1.95 -2.65 -3.28
CA ALA A 19 -1.56 -2.53 -1.89
C ALA A 19 -2.80 -2.79 -1.01
N VAL A 20 -2.67 -3.64 0.00
CA VAL A 20 -3.76 -4.00 0.92
C VAL A 20 -3.30 -3.74 2.34
N GLY A 21 -4.06 -2.93 3.08
CA GLY A 21 -3.89 -2.73 4.52
C GLY A 21 -4.90 -3.56 5.31
N HIS A 22 -4.44 -4.42 6.22
CA HIS A 22 -5.33 -5.22 7.06
C HIS A 22 -4.64 -5.67 8.36
N ALA A 23 -5.32 -5.50 9.50
CA ALA A 23 -4.90 -6.04 10.80
C ALA A 23 -3.42 -5.79 11.16
N GLY A 24 -2.93 -4.57 10.97
CA GLY A 24 -1.55 -4.17 11.26
C GLY A 24 -0.54 -4.59 10.19
N HIS A 25 -1.00 -5.07 9.04
CA HIS A 25 -0.15 -5.54 7.95
C HIS A 25 -0.40 -4.73 6.67
N VAL A 26 0.66 -4.63 5.87
CA VAL A 26 0.60 -4.18 4.49
C VAL A 26 1.03 -5.33 3.60
N TYR A 27 0.19 -5.67 2.62
CA TYR A 27 0.46 -6.68 1.61
C TYR A 27 0.59 -6.02 0.25
N LEU A 28 1.51 -6.52 -0.58
CA LEU A 28 1.47 -6.26 -2.01
C LEU A 28 1.04 -7.50 -2.75
N VAL A 29 0.06 -7.34 -3.62
CA VAL A 29 -0.58 -8.43 -4.35
C VAL A 29 -0.52 -8.14 -5.85
N GLN A 30 -0.17 -9.15 -6.65
CA GLN A 30 -0.23 -9.06 -8.09
C GLN A 30 -1.69 -8.99 -8.55
N LEU A 31 -2.04 -7.97 -9.33
CA LEU A 31 -3.42 -7.72 -9.77
C LEU A 31 -4.00 -8.86 -10.60
N ALA A 32 -3.18 -9.46 -11.46
CA ALA A 32 -3.62 -10.49 -12.41
C ALA A 32 -3.94 -11.83 -11.73
N SER A 33 -3.17 -12.23 -10.71
CA SER A 33 -3.25 -13.57 -10.11
C SER A 33 -3.79 -13.59 -8.68
N GLY A 34 -3.73 -12.45 -7.97
CA GLY A 34 -3.95 -12.42 -6.53
C GLY A 34 -2.77 -12.97 -5.71
N GLU A 35 -1.64 -13.28 -6.34
CA GLU A 35 -0.44 -13.74 -5.64
C GLU A 35 0.12 -12.63 -4.75
N ARG A 36 0.41 -12.94 -3.49
CA ARG A 36 1.08 -12.02 -2.58
C ARG A 36 2.57 -12.00 -2.88
N LEU A 37 3.05 -10.85 -3.33
CA LEU A 37 4.46 -10.59 -3.63
C LEU A 37 5.28 -10.41 -2.35
N TRP A 38 4.75 -9.66 -1.38
CA TRP A 38 5.39 -9.47 -0.07
C TRP A 38 4.39 -9.05 1.01
N THR A 39 4.86 -9.08 2.27
CA THR A 39 4.13 -8.60 3.45
C THR A 39 5.05 -7.81 4.37
N VAL A 40 4.50 -6.77 5.01
CA VAL A 40 5.13 -6.01 6.09
C VAL A 40 4.18 -6.00 7.29
N ALA A 41 4.65 -6.50 8.42
CA ALA A 41 3.95 -6.36 9.69
C ALA A 41 4.39 -5.03 10.34
N LEU A 42 3.47 -4.08 10.48
CA LEU A 42 3.82 -2.73 10.96
C LEU A 42 4.26 -2.76 12.43
N ALA A 43 3.70 -3.68 13.23
CA ALA A 43 4.03 -3.82 14.65
C ALA A 43 5.47 -4.29 14.92
N THR A 44 6.18 -4.83 13.92
CA THR A 44 7.59 -5.22 14.05
C THR A 44 8.55 -4.07 13.76
N LEU A 45 8.03 -2.94 13.23
CA LEU A 45 8.80 -1.73 13.02
C LEU A 45 8.98 -0.98 14.34
N GLU A 46 10.14 -0.37 14.50
CA GLU A 46 10.53 0.27 15.76
C GLU A 46 9.49 1.32 16.21
N GLY A 47 9.05 1.22 17.46
CA GLY A 47 8.09 2.15 18.04
C GLY A 47 6.66 2.02 17.54
N ALA A 48 6.32 1.00 16.73
CA ALA A 48 4.99 0.84 16.12
C ALA A 48 4.20 -0.37 16.64
N SER A 49 4.59 -0.97 17.78
CA SER A 49 3.94 -2.17 18.34
C SER A 49 2.42 -2.04 18.53
N GLY A 50 1.92 -0.82 18.77
CA GLY A 50 0.48 -0.54 18.89
C GLY A 50 -0.33 -0.76 17.60
N CYS A 51 0.31 -0.95 16.44
CA CYS A 51 -0.38 -1.23 15.17
C CYS A 51 -0.89 -2.68 15.06
N GLU A 52 -0.53 -3.58 15.98
CA GLU A 52 -0.91 -4.99 15.89
C GLU A 52 -2.44 -5.17 15.88
N GLY A 53 -2.94 -5.89 14.86
CA GLY A 53 -4.37 -6.15 14.70
C GLY A 53 -5.21 -4.94 14.32
N GLN A 54 -4.61 -3.76 14.10
CA GLN A 54 -5.34 -2.52 13.85
C GLN A 54 -5.69 -2.34 12.38
N PRO A 55 -6.76 -1.58 12.06
CA PRO A 55 -7.01 -1.17 10.68
C PRO A 55 -5.80 -0.44 10.09
N VAL A 56 -5.55 -0.66 8.79
CA VAL A 56 -4.47 -0.02 8.06
C VAL A 56 -5.04 0.61 6.80
N THR A 57 -4.90 1.92 6.68
CA THR A 57 -5.17 2.65 5.44
C THR A 57 -3.93 2.59 4.57
N VAL A 58 -4.10 2.38 3.26
CA VAL A 58 -3.01 2.38 2.29
C VAL A 58 -3.27 3.32 1.12
N GLY A 59 -2.22 3.93 0.58
CA GLY A 59 -2.24 4.71 -0.66
C GLY A 59 -0.92 4.55 -1.42
N ILE A 60 -0.97 4.62 -2.75
CA ILE A 60 0.23 4.50 -3.61
C ILE A 60 0.52 5.84 -4.27
N VAL A 61 1.77 6.30 -4.15
CA VAL A 61 2.30 7.50 -4.80
C VAL A 61 3.64 7.17 -5.46
N GLY A 62 3.64 7.03 -6.78
CA GLY A 62 4.83 6.56 -7.51
C GLY A 62 5.26 5.17 -7.03
N GLU A 63 6.51 5.05 -6.59
CA GLU A 63 7.08 3.79 -6.06
C GLU A 63 6.96 3.65 -4.53
N ILE A 64 6.09 4.43 -3.90
CA ILE A 64 5.91 4.45 -2.44
C ILE A 64 4.49 4.04 -2.09
N ILE A 65 4.37 3.11 -1.15
CA ILE A 65 3.14 2.86 -0.40
C ILE A 65 3.19 3.67 0.88
N LEU A 66 2.18 4.51 1.07
CA LEU A 66 1.88 5.12 2.36
C LEU A 66 0.94 4.20 3.13
N ALA A 67 1.33 3.83 4.34
CA ALA A 67 0.52 3.03 5.25
C ALA A 67 0.25 3.81 6.54
N GLY A 68 -0.97 3.74 7.05
CA GLY A 68 -1.44 4.51 8.18
C GLY A 68 -2.18 3.65 9.17
N SER A 69 -1.78 3.67 10.44
CA SER A 69 -2.44 2.91 11.50
C SER A 69 -2.13 3.52 12.87
N MET A 70 -3.14 3.72 13.73
CA MET A 70 -2.96 4.22 15.10
C MET A 70 -2.15 5.53 15.21
N GLY A 71 -2.25 6.43 14.23
CA GLY A 71 -1.47 7.67 14.19
C GLY A 71 -0.01 7.47 13.73
N HIS A 72 0.39 6.25 13.39
CA HIS A 72 1.65 5.97 12.70
C HIS A 72 1.45 6.14 11.19
N VAL A 73 2.45 6.73 10.55
CA VAL A 73 2.55 6.84 9.09
C VAL A 73 3.87 6.23 8.65
N PHE A 74 3.80 5.35 7.67
CA PHE A 74 4.95 4.63 7.11
C PHE A 74 5.02 4.90 5.61
N ALA A 75 6.23 5.10 5.09
CA ALA A 75 6.51 4.96 3.67
C ALA A 75 7.27 3.67 3.43
N ILE A 76 6.74 2.85 2.54
CA ILE A 76 7.26 1.53 2.21
C ILE A 76 7.57 1.52 0.72
N ARG A 77 8.76 1.06 0.33
CA ARG A 77 9.15 0.91 -1.07
C ARG A 77 8.26 -0.14 -1.72
N LEU A 78 7.53 0.25 -2.76
CA LEU A 78 6.56 -0.59 -3.48
C LEU A 78 7.20 -1.92 -3.92
N LYS A 79 8.39 -1.87 -4.51
CA LYS A 79 9.04 -3.04 -5.09
C LYS A 79 9.45 -4.11 -4.05
N SER A 80 9.88 -3.70 -2.85
CA SER A 80 10.56 -4.60 -1.90
C SER A 80 9.89 -4.74 -0.55
N GLY A 81 8.95 -3.87 -0.19
CA GLY A 81 8.42 -3.82 1.18
C GLY A 81 9.40 -3.18 2.19
N GLU A 82 10.50 -2.59 1.73
CA GLU A 82 11.47 -1.90 2.58
C GLU A 82 10.87 -0.64 3.21
N LEU A 83 11.03 -0.46 4.52
CA LEU A 83 10.67 0.78 5.20
C LEU A 83 11.64 1.91 4.77
N LEU A 84 11.10 2.97 4.19
CA LEU A 84 11.85 4.18 3.83
C LEU A 84 11.88 5.18 4.98
N TRP A 85 10.73 5.40 5.62
CA TRP A 85 10.60 6.24 6.81
C TRP A 85 9.34 5.90 7.60
N HIS A 86 9.36 6.25 8.89
CA HIS A 86 8.23 6.11 9.81
C HIS A 86 8.11 7.39 10.66
N LYS A 87 6.88 7.85 10.88
CA LYS A 87 6.54 8.93 11.82
C LYS A 87 5.34 8.55 12.67
N GLU A 88 5.45 8.83 13.97
CA GLU A 88 4.37 8.74 14.94
C GLU A 88 3.75 10.13 15.13
N GLN A 89 2.44 10.25 14.92
CA GLN A 89 1.67 11.44 15.25
C GLN A 89 0.99 11.21 16.60
N ARG A 90 1.55 11.82 17.65
CA ARG A 90 1.04 11.66 19.02
C ARG A 90 -0.21 12.48 19.24
N PHE A 91 -1.38 11.87 19.14
CA PHE A 91 -2.64 12.47 19.55
C PHE A 91 -3.63 11.43 20.09
N ARG A 92 -4.63 11.92 20.82
CA ARG A 92 -5.78 11.11 21.28
C ARG A 92 -6.93 11.28 20.30
N GLY A 93 -7.57 10.18 19.91
CA GLY A 93 -8.68 10.17 18.95
C GLY A 93 -9.09 8.74 18.59
N SER A 94 -9.92 8.57 17.57
CA SER A 94 -10.40 7.25 17.10
C SER A 94 -9.29 6.34 16.53
N GLY A 95 -8.05 6.85 16.39
CA GLY A 95 -6.92 6.10 15.88
C GLY A 95 -6.93 5.90 14.35
N GLU A 96 -7.92 6.47 13.65
CA GLU A 96 -7.98 6.44 12.20
C GLU A 96 -6.88 7.30 11.58
N THR A 97 -6.20 6.75 10.57
CA THR A 97 -5.20 7.47 9.78
C THR A 97 -5.65 7.43 8.34
N ASN A 98 -5.98 8.59 7.76
CA ASN A 98 -6.43 8.70 6.38
C ASN A 98 -5.43 9.52 5.57
N PHE A 99 -5.32 9.22 4.28
CA PHE A 99 -4.40 9.90 3.38
C PHE A 99 -5.15 10.62 2.27
N ALA A 100 -4.71 11.85 1.99
CA ALA A 100 -4.97 12.54 0.74
C ALA A 100 -3.62 13.03 0.20
N PHE A 101 -3.41 12.91 -1.10
CA PHE A 101 -2.17 13.33 -1.74
C PHE A 101 -2.46 13.96 -3.09
N VAL A 102 -1.65 14.96 -3.42
CA VAL A 102 -1.63 15.61 -4.73
C VAL A 102 -0.21 15.42 -5.24
N THR A 103 -0.07 14.78 -6.39
CA THR A 103 1.20 14.79 -7.13
C THR A 103 1.20 16.00 -8.04
N PRO A 104 2.32 16.74 -8.16
CA PRO A 104 2.43 17.79 -9.17
C PRO A 104 2.08 17.20 -10.54
N THR A 105 1.12 17.81 -11.24
CA THR A 105 0.95 17.54 -12.67
C THR A 105 2.22 18.01 -13.36
N LYS A 106 2.84 17.14 -14.19
CA LYS A 106 3.79 17.65 -15.18
C LYS A 106 2.98 18.59 -16.09
N ASP A 107 3.35 19.87 -16.10
CA ASP A 107 2.89 20.82 -17.12
C ASP A 107 3.26 20.32 -18.53
#